data_AF-A0A956MVU6-F1
#
_entry.id   AF-A0A956MVU6-F1
#
_cell.length_a   1.000
_cell.length_b   1.000
_cell.length_c   1.000
_cell.angle_alpha   90.00
_cell.angle_beta   90.00
_cell.angle_gamma   90.00
#
_symmetry.space_group_name_H-M   'P 1'
#
loop_
_entity.id
_entity.type
_entity.pdbx_description
1 polymer ?
#
loop_
_entity_poly.entity_id
_entity_poly.type
_entity_poly.pdbx_seq_one_letter_code
_entity_poly.pdbx_strand_id
1 'polypeptide(L)'
;MKKDQDSAKTSSIFPATDPHPFVNNWGPETRHDKQPSTARNAFSLEYPLYRQQLIGQLPKQFDQSQIPVEIDAETGTASYHADDIVKYGLHQIICFIENGDIPARYQALHIAEWLINHLSEWRKHIFAWPSEKPQPFYKLSAPRVSAKTHGLALSLLLRVAYIENDAWYEETIKKIVRLFFLPVEE
;
A
#
# COMPACT_ATOMS: atom_id res chain seq x y z
N MET A 1 50.13 16.09 -5.22
CA MET A 1 49.37 14.89 -4.80
C MET A 1 47.92 15.30 -4.57
N LYS A 2 47.05 15.07 -5.56
CA LYS A 2 45.60 15.29 -5.43
C LYS A 2 44.99 14.01 -4.84
N LYS A 3 44.18 14.14 -3.79
CA LYS A 3 43.38 13.04 -3.23
C LYS A 3 42.05 13.01 -3.95
N ASP A 4 41.78 11.91 -4.62
CA ASP A 4 40.49 11.61 -5.22
C ASP A 4 39.46 11.34 -4.12
N GLN A 5 38.32 12.01 -4.22
CA GLN A 5 37.11 11.75 -3.44
C GLN A 5 36.20 10.86 -4.28
N ASP A 6 36.15 9.58 -3.93
CA ASP A 6 35.11 8.67 -4.42
C ASP A 6 33.81 8.99 -3.70
N SER A 7 32.87 9.56 -4.44
CA SER A 7 31.49 9.78 -4.02
C SER A 7 30.67 8.52 -4.38
N ALA A 8 30.22 7.82 -3.35
CA ALA A 8 29.29 6.71 -3.48
C ALA A 8 27.97 7.20 -4.07
N LYS A 9 27.67 6.78 -5.30
CA LYS A 9 26.35 6.95 -5.93
C LYS A 9 25.37 5.99 -5.27
N THR A 10 24.46 6.52 -4.45
CA THR A 10 23.23 5.84 -4.04
C THR A 10 22.33 5.68 -5.28
N SER A 11 22.31 4.46 -5.82
CA SER A 11 21.39 4.06 -6.88
C SER A 11 19.98 3.96 -6.29
N SER A 12 19.09 4.88 -6.67
CA SER A 12 17.65 4.68 -6.52
C SER A 12 17.23 3.56 -7.47
N ILE A 13 16.77 2.42 -6.94
CA ILE A 13 16.42 1.20 -7.70
C ILE A 13 14.93 1.21 -8.13
N PHE A 14 14.24 2.34 -8.02
CA PHE A 14 12.88 2.45 -8.54
C PHE A 14 12.92 3.04 -9.96
N PRO A 15 12.59 2.27 -11.01
CA PRO A 15 12.34 2.86 -12.32
C PRO A 15 11.17 3.83 -12.16
N ALA A 16 11.30 5.03 -12.73
CA ALA A 16 10.18 5.95 -12.89
C ALA A 16 9.15 5.25 -13.78
N THR A 17 8.12 4.67 -13.18
CA THR A 17 6.92 4.25 -13.89
C THR A 17 6.19 5.51 -14.31
N ASP A 18 5.79 5.59 -15.58
CA ASP A 18 4.96 6.70 -16.08
C ASP A 18 3.77 6.86 -15.13
N PRO A 19 3.65 7.99 -14.42
CA PRO A 19 2.50 8.21 -13.58
C PRO A 19 1.28 8.18 -14.51
N HIS A 20 0.35 7.26 -14.26
CA HIS A 20 -0.98 7.38 -14.84
C HIS A 20 -1.43 8.83 -14.63
N PRO A 21 -1.95 9.50 -15.67
CA PRO A 21 -2.26 10.92 -15.57
C PRO A 21 -3.14 11.10 -14.35
N PHE A 22 -2.64 11.89 -13.40
CA PHE A 22 -3.38 12.36 -12.24
C PHE A 22 -4.68 12.94 -12.80
N VAL A 23 -5.78 12.20 -12.72
CA VAL A 23 -7.09 12.73 -13.06
C VAL A 23 -7.46 13.64 -11.90
N ASN A 24 -6.93 14.86 -11.93
CA ASN A 24 -7.23 15.96 -11.01
C ASN A 24 -8.65 16.52 -11.24
N ASN A 25 -9.65 15.64 -11.42
CA ASN A 25 -11.07 16.02 -11.45
C ASN A 25 -11.74 15.71 -10.10
N TRP A 26 -11.06 16.05 -9.00
CA TRP A 26 -11.61 15.98 -7.64
C TRP A 26 -12.07 17.35 -7.14
N GLY A 27 -12.57 18.20 -8.04
CA GLY A 27 -13.35 19.35 -7.64
C GLY A 27 -14.61 18.90 -6.89
N PRO A 28 -15.24 19.76 -6.07
CA PRO A 28 -16.48 19.46 -5.36
C PRO A 28 -17.68 19.42 -6.31
N GLU A 29 -17.55 18.75 -7.45
CA GLU A 29 -18.65 18.48 -8.35
C GLU A 29 -19.47 17.33 -7.77
N THR A 30 -20.71 17.68 -7.46
CA THR A 30 -21.82 16.88 -6.97
C THR A 30 -21.94 15.51 -7.66
N ARG A 31 -21.14 14.52 -7.25
CA ARG A 31 -21.56 13.12 -7.35
C ARG A 31 -22.71 12.99 -6.36
N HIS A 32 -23.92 12.82 -6.89
CA HIS A 32 -25.08 12.49 -6.07
C HIS A 32 -24.79 11.16 -5.35
N ASP A 33 -24.30 11.26 -4.12
CA ASP A 33 -24.11 10.15 -3.19
C ASP A 33 -25.48 9.54 -2.89
N LYS A 34 -25.93 8.66 -3.77
CA LYS A 34 -26.84 7.59 -3.36
C LYS A 34 -26.02 6.70 -2.45
N GLN A 35 -26.01 6.98 -1.14
CA GLN A 35 -25.53 6.01 -0.16
C GLN A 35 -26.21 4.67 -0.45
N PRO A 36 -25.47 3.63 -0.90
CA PRO A 36 -26.08 2.35 -1.15
C PRO A 36 -26.42 1.77 0.22
N SER A 37 -27.71 1.66 0.55
CA SER A 37 -28.16 0.92 1.74
C SER A 37 -27.69 -0.54 1.73
N THR A 38 -27.25 -1.03 0.58
CA THR A 38 -26.63 -2.35 0.35
C THR A 38 -25.14 -2.41 0.68
N ALA A 39 -24.43 -1.28 0.83
CA ALA A 39 -23.00 -1.25 1.12
C ALA A 39 -22.65 -1.94 2.44
N ARG A 40 -23.50 -1.83 3.47
CA ARG A 40 -23.28 -2.48 4.77
C ARG A 40 -23.11 -4.00 4.69
N ASN A 41 -23.76 -4.68 3.73
CA ASN A 41 -23.68 -6.14 3.64
C ASN A 41 -22.45 -6.64 2.86
N ALA A 42 -21.95 -5.88 1.88
CA ALA A 42 -20.74 -6.29 1.12
C ALA A 42 -19.44 -6.08 1.93
N PHE A 43 -19.43 -5.15 2.89
CA PHE A 43 -18.30 -4.94 3.80
C PHE A 43 -18.31 -5.87 5.03
N SER A 44 -19.27 -6.77 5.13
CA SER A 44 -19.39 -7.77 6.22
C SER A 44 -18.36 -8.89 6.17
N LEU A 45 -17.36 -8.81 5.29
CA LEU A 45 -16.10 -9.52 5.51
C LEU A 45 -15.47 -8.93 6.77
N GLU A 46 -15.93 -9.41 7.93
CA GLU A 46 -15.33 -9.19 9.25
C GLU A 46 -13.87 -9.61 9.13
N TYR A 47 -13.00 -8.63 8.88
CA TYR A 47 -11.59 -8.87 8.83
C TYR A 47 -11.13 -8.93 10.29
N PRO A 48 -10.62 -10.07 10.79
CA PRO A 48 -10.35 -10.28 12.22
C PRO A 48 -9.17 -9.46 12.75
N LEU A 49 -8.62 -8.51 11.97
CA LEU A 49 -7.85 -7.42 12.55
C LEU A 49 -8.82 -6.48 13.25
N TYR A 50 -9.16 -6.81 14.48
CA TYR A 50 -9.81 -5.88 15.38
C TYR A 50 -9.10 -4.54 15.31
N ARG A 51 -9.89 -3.46 15.21
CA ARG A 51 -9.44 -2.06 15.18
C ARG A 51 -8.26 -1.79 16.11
N GLN A 52 -8.28 -2.40 17.30
CA GLN A 52 -7.25 -2.29 18.33
C GLN A 52 -5.85 -2.73 17.87
N GLN A 53 -5.75 -3.79 17.05
CA GLN A 53 -4.47 -4.26 16.51
C GLN A 53 -3.92 -3.35 15.41
N LEU A 54 -4.78 -2.64 14.68
CA LEU A 54 -4.39 -1.63 13.70
C LEU A 54 -4.04 -0.29 14.37
N ILE A 55 -4.81 0.12 15.38
CA ILE A 55 -4.66 1.42 16.08
C ILE A 55 -3.32 1.50 16.83
N GLY A 56 -2.90 0.43 17.51
CA GLY A 56 -1.66 0.42 18.29
C GLY A 56 -0.38 0.53 17.45
N GLN A 57 -0.48 0.40 16.12
CA GLN A 57 0.64 0.42 15.18
C GLN A 57 0.44 1.45 14.07
N LEU A 58 -0.43 2.46 14.27
CA LEU A 58 -0.59 3.49 13.25
C LEU A 58 0.73 4.25 13.04
N PRO A 59 1.04 4.60 11.79
CA PRO A 59 2.24 5.35 11.47
C PRO A 59 2.22 6.70 12.18
N LYS A 60 3.39 7.10 12.68
CA LYS A 60 3.59 8.38 13.39
C LYS A 60 4.04 9.50 12.47
N GLN A 61 4.49 9.15 11.28
CA GLN A 61 5.13 10.04 10.33
C GLN A 61 4.55 9.78 8.93
N PHE A 62 4.44 10.86 8.17
CA PHE A 62 3.91 10.87 6.81
C PHE A 62 4.80 11.75 5.94
N ASP A 63 4.88 11.41 4.66
CA ASP A 63 5.52 12.28 3.68
C ASP A 63 4.58 13.45 3.30
N GLN A 64 5.01 14.28 2.34
CA GLN A 64 4.20 15.40 1.85
C GLN A 64 2.90 14.96 1.16
N SER A 65 2.85 13.73 0.65
CA SER A 65 1.69 13.13 0.01
C SER A 65 0.79 12.38 1.00
N GLN A 66 1.03 12.51 2.31
CA GLN A 66 0.30 11.78 3.35
C GLN A 66 0.48 10.25 3.28
N ILE A 67 1.57 9.76 2.70
CA ILE A 67 1.92 8.35 2.70
C ILE A 67 2.74 8.04 3.97
N PRO A 68 2.40 6.98 4.73
CA PRO A 68 3.19 6.54 5.86
C PRO A 68 4.65 6.33 5.51
N VAL A 69 5.54 6.93 6.30
CA VAL A 69 6.99 6.86 6.09
C VAL A 69 7.69 6.71 7.44
N GLU A 70 8.75 5.93 7.49
CA GLU A 70 9.67 5.88 8.62
C GLU A 70 10.89 6.76 8.30
N ILE A 71 11.16 7.77 9.13
CA ILE A 71 12.34 8.60 8.99
C ILE A 71 13.38 8.12 9.99
N ASP A 72 14.51 7.65 9.48
CA ASP A 72 15.66 7.29 10.30
C ASP A 72 16.17 8.54 11.06
N ALA A 73 16.21 8.46 12.39
CA ALA A 73 16.49 9.62 13.23
C ALA A 73 17.96 10.11 13.12
N GLU A 74 18.89 9.24 12.73
CA GLU A 74 20.31 9.56 12.65
C GLU A 74 20.68 10.14 11.28
N THR A 75 20.15 9.54 10.22
CA THR A 75 20.50 9.87 8.83
C THR A 75 19.47 10.78 8.16
N GLY A 76 18.26 10.89 8.72
CA GLY A 76 17.13 11.57 8.08
C GLY A 76 16.56 10.82 6.87
N THR A 77 17.00 9.58 6.63
CA THR A 77 16.61 8.81 5.44
C THR A 77 15.17 8.32 5.58
N ALA A 78 14.34 8.62 4.58
CA ALA A 78 12.97 8.13 4.48
C ALA A 78 12.92 6.69 3.97
N SER A 79 12.17 5.83 4.66
CA SER A 79 11.91 4.44 4.30
C SER A 79 10.41 4.16 4.25
N TYR A 80 9.96 3.57 3.15
CA TYR A 80 8.56 3.20 2.96
C TYR A 80 8.36 1.71 3.24
N HIS A 81 7.38 1.40 4.08
CA HIS A 81 7.06 0.02 4.45
C HIS A 81 5.64 -0.29 4.02
N ALA A 82 5.51 -1.13 2.99
CA ALA A 82 4.21 -1.52 2.44
C ALA A 82 3.26 -2.09 3.51
N ASP A 83 3.79 -2.80 4.54
CA ASP A 83 2.99 -3.32 5.66
C ASP A 83 2.32 -2.21 6.49
N ASP A 84 3.00 -1.08 6.70
CA ASP A 84 2.46 0.02 7.52
C ASP A 84 1.56 0.92 6.67
N ILE A 85 1.96 1.14 5.40
CA ILE A 85 1.16 1.86 4.41
C ILE A 85 -0.20 1.19 4.24
N VAL A 86 -0.22 -0.14 4.03
CA VAL A 86 -1.48 -0.87 3.82
C VAL A 86 -2.36 -0.94 5.06
N LYS A 87 -1.77 -1.11 6.26
CA LYS A 87 -2.53 -1.07 7.52
C LYS A 87 -3.22 0.27 7.70
N TYR A 88 -2.51 1.36 7.39
CA TYR A 88 -3.09 2.70 7.43
C TYR A 88 -4.23 2.85 6.42
N GLY A 89 -4.05 2.39 5.18
CA GLY A 89 -5.12 2.41 4.16
C GLY A 89 -6.35 1.61 4.57
N LEU A 90 -6.15 0.42 5.17
CA LEU A 90 -7.23 -0.38 5.74
C LEU A 90 -7.94 0.35 6.88
N HIS A 91 -7.20 1.01 7.77
CA HIS A 91 -7.81 1.81 8.84
C HIS A 91 -8.69 2.92 8.27
N GLN A 92 -8.19 3.65 7.26
CA GLN A 92 -8.92 4.74 6.61
C GLN A 92 -10.20 4.25 5.92
N ILE A 93 -10.14 3.15 5.16
CA ILE A 93 -11.35 2.63 4.50
C ILE A 93 -12.38 2.12 5.51
N ILE A 94 -11.95 1.56 6.64
CA ILE A 94 -12.85 1.16 7.73
C ILE A 94 -13.53 2.40 8.32
N CYS A 95 -12.80 3.47 8.60
CA CYS A 95 -13.38 4.73 9.10
C CYS A 95 -14.45 5.29 8.15
N PHE A 96 -14.20 5.25 6.83
CA PHE A 96 -15.19 5.64 5.83
C PHE A 96 -16.42 4.72 5.86
N ILE A 97 -16.23 3.40 5.83
CA ILE A 97 -17.34 2.43 5.81
C ILE A 97 -18.22 2.55 7.05
N GLU A 98 -17.61 2.72 8.23
CA GLU A 98 -18.33 2.79 9.51
C GLU A 98 -19.06 4.12 9.70
N ASN A 99 -18.41 5.23 9.35
CA ASN A 99 -18.84 6.58 9.78
C ASN A 99 -19.17 7.51 8.61
N GLY A 100 -18.99 7.08 7.37
CA GLY A 100 -19.12 7.95 6.19
C GLY A 100 -18.03 9.02 6.08
N ASP A 101 -16.87 8.81 6.70
CA ASP A 101 -15.76 9.76 6.71
C ASP A 101 -15.13 9.92 5.31
N ILE A 102 -15.52 11.00 4.62
CA ILE A 102 -15.10 11.30 3.24
C ILE A 102 -13.58 11.54 3.12
N PRO A 103 -12.93 12.34 3.99
CA PRO A 103 -11.47 12.40 4.05
C PRO A 103 -10.80 11.03 4.16
N ALA A 104 -11.33 10.14 5.00
CA ALA A 104 -10.78 8.79 5.15
C ALA A 104 -10.92 7.96 3.86
N ARG A 105 -12.03 8.10 3.12
CA ARG A 105 -12.15 7.51 1.77
C ARG A 105 -11.01 7.96 0.87
N TYR A 106 -10.81 9.28 0.74
CA TYR A 106 -9.76 9.81 -0.14
C TYR A 106 -8.37 9.32 0.23
N GLN A 107 -8.08 9.26 1.53
CA GLN A 107 -6.80 8.74 2.00
C GLN A 107 -6.61 7.25 1.68
N ALA A 108 -7.67 6.44 1.84
CA ALA A 108 -7.62 5.02 1.48
C ALA A 108 -7.39 4.79 -0.01
N LEU A 109 -8.06 5.58 -0.88
CA LEU A 109 -7.84 5.58 -2.32
C LEU A 109 -6.38 5.94 -2.63
N HIS A 110 -5.89 7.05 -2.08
CA HIS A 110 -4.52 7.51 -2.34
C HIS A 110 -3.47 6.46 -1.96
N ILE A 111 -3.68 5.75 -0.85
CA ILE A 111 -2.81 4.65 -0.44
C ILE A 111 -2.91 3.46 -1.38
N ALA A 112 -4.10 3.13 -1.87
CA ALA A 112 -4.29 2.05 -2.83
C ALA A 112 -3.59 2.36 -4.16
N GLU A 113 -3.66 3.60 -4.63
CA GLU A 113 -2.92 4.07 -5.81
C GLU A 113 -1.40 3.99 -5.59
N TRP A 114 -0.92 4.43 -4.42
CA TRP A 114 0.49 4.29 -4.06
C TRP A 114 0.94 2.83 -4.13
N LEU A 115 0.15 1.90 -3.57
CA LEU A 115 0.45 0.48 -3.62
C LEU A 115 0.51 -0.05 -5.06
N ILE A 116 -0.41 0.33 -5.94
CA ILE A 116 -0.38 -0.09 -7.34
C ILE A 116 0.87 0.46 -8.04
N ASN A 117 1.20 1.73 -7.83
CA ASN A 117 2.34 2.38 -8.48
C ASN A 117 3.70 1.84 -7.99
N HIS A 118 3.76 1.28 -6.78
CA HIS A 118 4.96 0.67 -6.21
C HIS A 118 4.98 -0.87 -6.29
N LEU A 119 4.00 -1.46 -6.98
CA LEU A 119 3.98 -2.88 -7.25
C LEU A 119 5.00 -3.21 -8.35
N SER A 120 6.00 -4.04 -8.03
CA SER A 120 7.06 -4.40 -8.97
C SER A 120 7.06 -5.89 -9.28
N GLU A 121 7.56 -6.27 -10.47
CA GLU A 121 7.80 -7.67 -10.80
C GLU A 121 9.00 -8.18 -10.00
N TRP A 122 8.74 -9.07 -9.02
CA TRP A 122 9.76 -9.63 -8.14
C TRP A 122 10.38 -10.92 -8.69
N ARG A 123 9.54 -11.72 -9.36
CA ARG A 123 9.96 -12.90 -10.14
C ARG A 123 9.12 -12.93 -11.41
N LYS A 124 9.51 -13.74 -12.39
CA LYS A 124 8.79 -13.86 -13.67
C LYS A 124 7.28 -14.07 -13.44
N HIS A 125 6.49 -13.09 -13.84
CA HIS A 125 5.02 -13.02 -13.70
C HIS A 125 4.48 -12.97 -12.26
N ILE A 126 5.32 -12.63 -11.29
CA ILE A 126 4.97 -12.51 -9.87
C ILE A 126 5.31 -11.10 -9.41
N PHE A 127 4.26 -10.41 -8.95
CA PHE A 127 4.35 -9.02 -8.55
C PHE A 127 4.27 -8.89 -7.04
N ALA A 128 5.08 -8.01 -6.47
CA ALA A 128 5.15 -7.81 -5.03
C ALA A 128 5.59 -6.40 -4.63
N TRP A 129 5.55 -6.15 -3.31
CA TRP A 129 6.24 -5.06 -2.63
C TRP A 129 7.44 -5.61 -1.85
N PRO A 130 8.64 -5.68 -2.45
CA PRO A 130 9.81 -6.20 -1.78
C PRO A 130 10.26 -5.27 -0.64
N SER A 131 10.66 -5.87 0.48
CA SER A 131 11.24 -5.16 1.61
C SER A 131 12.75 -5.34 1.61
N GLU A 132 13.48 -4.22 1.59
CA GLU A 132 14.94 -4.19 1.73
C GLU A 132 15.41 -4.43 3.18
N LYS A 133 14.51 -4.38 4.16
CA LYS A 133 14.82 -4.72 5.54
C LYS A 133 14.89 -6.26 5.70
N PRO A 134 16.05 -6.86 6.05
CA PRO A 134 16.15 -8.30 6.31
C PRO A 134 15.35 -8.69 7.56
N GLN A 135 15.08 -9.99 7.73
CA GLN A 135 14.50 -10.54 8.97
C GLN A 135 15.40 -11.66 9.51
N PRO A 136 16.45 -11.30 10.29
CA PRO A 136 17.45 -12.24 10.77
C PRO A 136 16.86 -13.36 11.63
N PHE A 137 15.83 -13.06 12.43
CA PHE A 137 15.14 -14.04 13.26
C PHE A 137 14.57 -15.22 12.45
N TYR A 138 14.08 -14.94 11.23
CA TYR A 138 13.57 -15.95 10.31
C TYR A 138 14.61 -16.39 9.26
N LYS A 139 15.87 -15.95 9.39
CA LYS A 139 16.95 -16.16 8.41
C LYS A 139 16.58 -15.70 6.98
N LEU A 140 15.74 -14.68 6.86
CA LEU A 140 15.34 -14.12 5.57
C LEU A 140 16.25 -12.95 5.19
N SER A 141 16.95 -13.10 4.06
CA SER A 141 17.70 -12.01 3.42
C SER A 141 16.77 -11.06 2.67
N ALA A 142 17.20 -9.81 2.51
CA ALA A 142 16.57 -8.87 1.59
C ALA A 142 16.97 -9.17 0.12
N PRO A 143 16.16 -8.80 -0.88
CA PRO A 143 14.80 -8.29 -0.74
C PRO A 143 13.81 -9.43 -0.45
N ARG A 144 12.93 -9.25 0.54
CA ARG A 144 11.95 -10.27 0.95
C ARG A 144 10.53 -9.84 0.63
N VAL A 145 9.66 -10.81 0.41
CA VAL A 145 8.22 -10.59 0.22
C VAL A 145 7.44 -11.16 1.40
N SER A 146 6.38 -10.46 1.80
CA SER A 146 5.53 -10.81 2.93
C SER A 146 4.14 -11.20 2.44
N ALA A 147 3.76 -12.47 2.63
CA ALA A 147 2.40 -12.95 2.35
C ALA A 147 1.35 -12.21 3.19
N LYS A 148 1.68 -11.84 4.43
CA LYS A 148 0.84 -10.98 5.29
C LYS A 148 0.56 -9.65 4.61
N THR A 149 1.60 -8.95 4.15
CA THR A 149 1.47 -7.65 3.51
C THR A 149 0.65 -7.74 2.23
N HIS A 150 0.81 -8.82 1.45
CA HIS A 150 -0.01 -9.09 0.26
C HIS A 150 -1.47 -9.32 0.62
N GLY A 151 -1.75 -10.07 1.68
CA GLY A 151 -3.13 -10.33 2.13
C GLY A 151 -3.83 -9.04 2.55
N LEU A 152 -3.12 -8.18 3.27
CA LEU A 152 -3.63 -6.85 3.64
C LEU A 152 -3.88 -5.98 2.40
N ALA A 153 -2.95 -5.97 1.44
CA ALA A 153 -3.06 -5.14 0.25
C ALA A 153 -4.21 -5.60 -0.64
N LEU A 154 -4.35 -6.92 -0.82
CA LEU A 154 -5.50 -7.51 -1.49
C LEU A 154 -6.82 -7.11 -0.81
N SER A 155 -6.87 -7.14 0.52
CA SER A 155 -8.03 -6.75 1.31
C SER A 155 -8.41 -5.27 1.12
N LEU A 156 -7.40 -4.38 1.05
CA LEU A 156 -7.61 -2.95 0.78
C LEU A 156 -8.07 -2.72 -0.66
N LEU A 157 -7.34 -3.26 -1.63
CA LEU A 157 -7.62 -3.09 -3.05
C LEU A 157 -9.00 -3.61 -3.44
N LEU A 158 -9.44 -4.75 -2.88
CA LEU A 158 -10.80 -5.26 -3.12
C LEU A 158 -11.88 -4.30 -2.61
N ARG A 159 -11.67 -3.67 -1.44
CA ARG A 159 -12.62 -2.69 -0.89
C ARG A 159 -12.65 -1.41 -1.70
N VAL A 160 -11.49 -0.91 -2.12
CA VAL A 160 -11.41 0.27 -2.99
C VAL A 160 -12.02 -0.01 -4.36
N ALA A 161 -11.71 -1.17 -4.97
CA ALA A 161 -12.32 -1.59 -6.24
C ALA A 161 -13.86 -1.63 -6.16
N TYR A 162 -14.40 -2.16 -5.05
CA TYR A 162 -15.84 -2.21 -4.83
C TYR A 162 -16.48 -0.82 -4.71
N ILE A 163 -15.79 0.16 -4.12
CA ILE A 163 -16.31 1.52 -3.94
C ILE A 163 -16.18 2.34 -5.24
N GLU A 164 -15.03 2.27 -5.90
CA GLU A 164 -14.72 3.10 -7.07
C GLU A 164 -15.23 2.52 -8.38
N ASN A 165 -15.44 1.20 -8.44
CA ASN A 165 -15.82 0.47 -9.66
C ASN A 165 -14.87 0.75 -10.83
N ASP A 166 -13.55 0.73 -10.55
CA ASP A 166 -12.48 0.98 -11.52
C ASP A 166 -11.69 -0.30 -11.81
N ALA A 167 -11.57 -0.64 -13.10
CA ALA A 167 -10.89 -1.82 -13.60
C ALA A 167 -9.38 -1.86 -13.28
N TRP A 168 -8.75 -0.73 -13.01
CA TRP A 168 -7.33 -0.67 -12.67
C TRP A 168 -6.98 -1.44 -11.39
N TYR A 169 -7.87 -1.36 -10.39
CA TYR A 169 -7.74 -2.16 -9.17
C TYR A 169 -7.90 -3.65 -9.45
N GLU A 170 -8.87 -4.05 -10.28
CA GLU A 170 -9.12 -5.45 -10.63
C GLU A 170 -7.92 -6.10 -11.32
N GLU A 171 -7.31 -5.42 -12.30
CA GLU A 171 -6.14 -5.92 -13.00
C GLU A 171 -4.94 -6.07 -12.06
N THR A 172 -4.77 -5.15 -11.11
CA THR A 172 -3.74 -5.26 -10.08
C THR A 172 -4.00 -6.44 -9.14
N ILE A 173 -5.25 -6.63 -8.71
CA ILE A 173 -5.67 -7.75 -7.85
C ILE A 173 -5.32 -9.09 -8.52
N LYS A 174 -5.61 -9.25 -9.82
CA LYS A 174 -5.26 -10.47 -10.58
C LYS A 174 -3.75 -10.74 -10.59
N LYS A 175 -2.92 -9.70 -10.64
CA LYS A 175 -1.45 -9.82 -10.61
C LYS A 175 -0.94 -10.29 -9.25
N ILE A 176 -1.39 -9.66 -8.15
CA ILE A 176 -0.88 -9.95 -6.81
C ILE A 176 -1.31 -11.31 -6.27
N VAL A 177 -2.48 -11.80 -6.68
CA VAL A 177 -3.01 -13.11 -6.23
C VAL A 177 -2.09 -14.26 -6.65
N ARG A 178 -1.33 -14.12 -7.74
CA ARG A 178 -0.38 -15.14 -8.21
C ARG A 178 0.69 -15.49 -7.18
N LEU A 179 1.07 -14.54 -6.32
CA LEU A 179 2.08 -14.76 -5.28
C LEU A 179 1.68 -15.86 -4.30
N PHE A 180 0.39 -16.01 -4.00
CA PHE A 180 -0.10 -17.02 -3.04
C PHE A 180 -0.07 -18.46 -3.58
N PHE A 181 0.22 -18.64 -4.87
CA PHE A 181 0.36 -19.97 -5.48
C PHE A 181 1.82 -20.40 -5.62
N LEU A 182 2.77 -19.62 -5.09
CA LEU A 182 4.16 -20.04 -5.04
C LEU A 182 4.32 -21.27 -4.15
N PRO A 183 5.06 -22.31 -4.60
CA PRO A 183 5.41 -23.41 -3.73
C PRO A 183 6.27 -22.88 -2.58
N VAL A 184 5.96 -23.31 -1.37
CA VAL A 184 6.88 -23.20 -0.24
C VAL A 184 7.86 -24.34 -0.41
N GLU A 185 8.92 -24.12 -1.20
CA GLU A 185 10.03 -25.08 -1.26
C GLU A 185 10.74 -25.06 0.11
N GLU A 186 10.92 -26.25 0.70
CA GLU A 186 11.56 -26.47 2.02
C GLU A 186 13.07 -26.16 2.01
#